data_AF-A0A7X4DYK8-F1
#
_entry.id   AF-A0A7X4DYK8-F1
#
_cell.length_a   1.000
_cell.length_b   1.000
_cell.length_c   1.000
_cell.angle_alpha   90.00
_cell.angle_beta   90.00
_cell.angle_gamma   90.00
#
_symmetry.space_group_name_H-M   'P 1'
#
loop_
_entity.id
_entity.type
_entity.pdbx_description
1 polymer ?
#
loop_
_entity_poly.entity_id
_entity_poly.type
_entity_poly.pdbx_seq_one_letter_code
_entity_poly.pdbx_strand_id
1 'polypeptide(L)'
;MQLTVYADGASRGNPGPAAIGASVQSAGGDELASVSETIGRTTNNVAEYRAAIAGVRAAHELGATSIDLRLDSELIVKQLAGRYRVKNAALRPLFAALVEALEAVGPYTVGHVPRARNKRADALANEALDRARGSR
;
A
#
# COMPACT_ATOMS: atom_id res chain seq x y z
N MET A 1 -14.27 -14.22 -1.64
CA MET A 1 -14.41 -13.22 -0.56
C MET A 1 -13.86 -11.88 -1.04
N GLN A 2 -14.62 -10.79 -0.94
CA GLN A 2 -14.11 -9.45 -1.24
C GLN A 2 -13.51 -8.81 0.01
N LEU A 3 -12.27 -8.29 -0.11
CA LEU A 3 -11.58 -7.57 0.96
C LEU A 3 -11.23 -6.14 0.52
N THR A 4 -11.27 -5.21 1.46
CA THR A 4 -10.83 -3.83 1.26
C THR A 4 -9.40 -3.69 1.77
N VAL A 5 -8.51 -3.10 0.96
CA VAL A 5 -7.11 -2.88 1.33
C VAL A 5 -6.86 -1.38 1.39
N TYR A 6 -6.45 -0.90 2.56
CA TYR A 6 -5.91 0.45 2.75
C TYR A 6 -4.40 0.35 2.86
N ALA A 7 -3.66 1.19 2.16
CA ALA A 7 -2.20 1.20 2.23
C ALA A 7 -1.62 2.62 2.24
N ASP A 8 -0.51 2.80 2.94
CA ASP A 8 0.25 4.05 2.96
C ASP A 8 1.75 3.75 3.13
N GLY A 9 2.58 4.59 2.50
CA GLY A 9 4.03 4.54 2.61
C GLY A 9 4.56 5.79 3.29
N ALA A 10 5.53 5.64 4.18
CA ALA A 10 6.17 6.76 4.86
C ALA A 10 7.68 6.77 4.60
N SER A 11 8.24 7.95 4.35
CA SER A 11 9.69 8.15 4.28
C SER A 11 10.13 9.42 5.01
N ARG A 12 11.11 9.31 5.92
CA ARG A 12 11.72 10.44 6.64
C ARG A 12 12.84 11.06 5.79
N GLY A 13 12.44 11.80 4.75
CA GLY A 13 13.33 12.32 3.70
C GLY A 13 13.06 11.66 2.35
N ASN A 14 13.56 12.22 1.25
CA ASN A 14 13.26 11.73 -0.11
C ASN A 14 14.53 11.67 -0.99
N PRO A 15 15.41 10.67 -0.83
CA PRO A 15 15.21 9.43 -0.06
C PRO A 15 15.58 9.52 1.44
N GLY A 16 14.97 8.67 2.27
CA GLY A 16 15.20 8.59 3.71
C GLY A 16 14.78 7.24 4.30
N PRO A 17 14.97 7.01 5.62
CA PRO A 17 14.41 5.84 6.30
C PRO A 17 12.91 5.75 6.03
N ALA A 18 12.45 4.59 5.59
CA ALA A 18 11.10 4.40 5.09
C ALA A 18 10.45 3.14 5.66
N ALA A 19 9.13 3.16 5.68
CA ALA A 19 8.28 2.07 6.12
C ALA A 19 6.99 2.02 5.31
N ILE A 20 6.28 0.92 5.47
CA ILE A 20 4.98 0.70 4.85
C ILE A 20 3.96 0.30 5.89
N GLY A 21 2.72 0.67 5.64
CA GLY A 21 1.56 0.29 6.41
C GLY A 21 0.44 -0.18 5.49
N ALA A 22 -0.22 -1.28 5.85
CA ALA A 22 -1.45 -1.70 5.17
C ALA A 22 -2.45 -2.32 6.15
N SER A 23 -3.74 -2.07 5.93
CA SER A 23 -4.86 -2.65 6.68
C SER A 23 -5.76 -3.40 5.70
N VAL A 24 -6.00 -4.68 5.97
CA VAL A 24 -6.88 -5.53 5.19
C VAL A 24 -8.16 -5.74 5.97
N GLN A 25 -9.29 -5.34 5.39
CA GLN A 25 -10.58 -5.30 6.08
C GLN A 25 -11.63 -6.16 5.38
N SER A 26 -12.53 -6.75 6.17
CA SER A 26 -13.74 -7.40 5.70
C SER A 26 -14.71 -6.38 5.08
N ALA A 27 -15.76 -6.85 4.41
CA ALA A 27 -16.84 -5.98 3.93
C ALA A 27 -17.58 -5.24 5.07
N GLY A 28 -17.53 -5.77 6.29
CA GLY A 28 -18.10 -5.14 7.49
C GLY A 28 -17.19 -4.07 8.11
N GLY A 29 -15.95 -3.92 7.63
CA GLY A 29 -14.96 -2.98 8.15
C GLY A 29 -14.04 -3.54 9.24
N ASP A 30 -14.18 -4.83 9.59
CA ASP A 30 -13.30 -5.48 10.57
C ASP A 30 -11.91 -5.69 9.98
N GLU A 31 -10.85 -5.27 10.70
CA GLU A 31 -9.47 -5.51 10.31
C GLU A 31 -9.12 -6.99 10.50
N LEU A 32 -8.84 -7.68 9.39
CA LEU A 32 -8.50 -9.11 9.36
C LEU A 32 -6.99 -9.34 9.40
N ALA A 33 -6.22 -8.42 8.82
CA ALA A 33 -4.76 -8.42 8.88
C ALA A 33 -4.21 -6.99 8.74
N SER A 34 -2.96 -6.80 9.17
CA SER A 34 -2.23 -5.57 8.95
C SER A 34 -0.75 -5.83 8.64
N VAL A 35 -0.14 -4.90 7.92
CA VAL A 35 1.30 -4.87 7.60
C VAL A 35 1.88 -3.60 8.23
N SER A 36 3.01 -3.74 8.93
CA SER A 36 3.75 -2.63 9.55
C SER A 36 5.24 -2.99 9.60
N GLU A 37 6.00 -2.57 8.59
CA GLU A 37 7.41 -2.95 8.45
C GLU A 37 8.27 -1.79 7.93
N THR A 38 9.55 -1.79 8.33
CA THR A 38 10.54 -0.88 7.74
C THR A 38 11.11 -1.49 6.47
N ILE A 39 11.35 -0.65 5.47
CA ILE A 39 11.79 -1.07 4.13
C ILE A 39 13.15 -0.48 3.75
N GLY A 40 13.95 -0.12 4.76
CA GLY A 40 15.27 0.48 4.59
C GLY A 40 15.19 1.96 4.22
N ARG A 41 16.07 2.41 3.30
CA ARG A 41 16.10 3.80 2.82
C ARG A 41 15.58 3.88 1.40
N THR A 42 14.52 4.64 1.18
CA THR A 42 13.94 4.83 -0.16
C THR A 42 13.18 6.16 -0.27
N THR A 43 12.52 6.40 -1.40
CA THR A 43 11.66 7.56 -1.63
C THR A 43 10.22 7.29 -1.18
N ASN A 44 9.44 8.35 -0.97
CA ASN A 44 8.03 8.21 -0.58
C ASN A 44 7.23 7.40 -1.61
N ASN A 45 7.40 7.70 -2.90
CA ASN A 45 6.67 7.01 -3.96
C ASN A 45 6.99 5.51 -4.00
N VAL A 46 8.25 5.13 -3.75
CA VAL A 46 8.61 3.70 -3.68
C VAL A 46 7.97 3.04 -2.45
N ALA A 47 7.90 3.75 -1.32
CA ALA A 47 7.23 3.27 -0.11
C ALA A 47 5.73 3.06 -0.36
N GLU A 48 5.03 4.01 -0.96
CA GLU A 48 3.59 3.89 -1.27
C GLU A 48 3.30 2.68 -2.18
N TYR A 49 4.12 2.47 -3.22
CA TYR A 49 4.00 1.30 -4.09
C TYR A 49 4.20 -0.02 -3.33
N ARG A 50 5.25 -0.09 -2.50
CA ARG A 50 5.53 -1.29 -1.70
C ARG A 50 4.43 -1.57 -0.68
N ALA A 51 3.85 -0.53 -0.08
CA ALA A 51 2.71 -0.66 0.83
C ALA A 51 1.49 -1.28 0.14
N ALA A 52 1.14 -0.77 -1.05
CA ALA A 52 0.04 -1.33 -1.83
C ALA A 52 0.28 -2.80 -2.21
N ILE A 53 1.49 -3.15 -2.67
CA ILE A 53 1.86 -4.53 -3.01
C ILE A 53 1.73 -5.44 -1.78
N ALA A 54 2.27 -5.02 -0.63
CA ALA A 54 2.23 -5.81 0.59
C ALA A 54 0.79 -6.02 1.09
N GLY A 55 -0.05 -4.98 1.05
CA GLY A 55 -1.46 -5.08 1.42
C GLY A 55 -2.26 -6.04 0.53
N VAL A 56 -2.04 -5.98 -0.79
CA VAL A 56 -2.71 -6.90 -1.74
C VAL A 56 -2.24 -8.34 -1.52
N ARG A 57 -0.95 -8.58 -1.27
CA ARG A 57 -0.43 -9.92 -0.95
C ARG A 57 -1.01 -10.46 0.35
N ALA A 58 -1.09 -9.64 1.40
CA ALA A 58 -1.72 -10.04 2.65
C ALA A 58 -3.20 -10.40 2.45
N ALA A 59 -3.93 -9.64 1.62
CA ALA A 59 -5.31 -9.99 1.28
C ALA A 59 -5.41 -11.30 0.48
N HIS A 60 -4.48 -11.56 -0.44
CA HIS A 60 -4.40 -12.82 -1.16
C HIS A 60 -4.17 -14.02 -0.23
N GLU A 61 -3.24 -13.90 0.74
CA GLU A 61 -2.96 -14.93 1.74
C GLU A 61 -4.18 -15.23 2.64
N LEU A 62 -5.05 -14.25 2.85
CA LEU A 62 -6.34 -14.42 3.54
C LEU A 62 -7.42 -15.08 2.68
N GLY A 63 -7.14 -15.43 1.42
CA GLY A 63 -8.12 -16.03 0.51
C GLY A 63 -9.09 -15.02 -0.12
N ALA A 64 -8.66 -13.77 -0.29
CA ALA A 64 -9.41 -12.83 -1.12
C ALA A 64 -9.59 -13.39 -2.53
N THR A 65 -10.77 -13.16 -3.10
CA THR A 65 -11.08 -13.47 -4.52
C THR A 65 -11.37 -12.21 -5.32
N SER A 66 -11.38 -11.05 -4.65
CA SER A 66 -11.49 -9.72 -5.26
C SER A 66 -11.04 -8.65 -4.27
N ILE A 67 -10.46 -7.57 -4.76
CA ILE A 67 -9.89 -6.48 -3.94
C ILE A 67 -10.61 -5.16 -4.18
N ASP A 68 -10.85 -4.41 -3.11
CA ASP A 68 -11.10 -2.97 -3.19
C ASP A 68 -9.91 -2.18 -2.61
N LEU A 69 -9.04 -1.67 -3.47
CA LEU A 69 -7.80 -0.99 -3.09
C LEU A 69 -8.05 0.52 -2.89
N ARG A 70 -7.84 1.00 -1.67
CA ARG A 70 -8.02 2.39 -1.24
C ARG A 70 -6.68 3.02 -0.88
N LEU A 71 -6.30 4.08 -1.59
CA LEU A 71 -5.03 4.78 -1.40
C LEU A 71 -5.28 6.29 -1.27
N ASP A 72 -4.46 7.00 -0.51
CA ASP A 72 -4.42 8.48 -0.54
C ASP A 72 -3.50 9.03 -1.64
N SER A 73 -2.67 8.17 -2.24
CA SER A 73 -1.87 8.48 -3.43
C SER A 73 -2.71 8.51 -4.71
N GLU A 74 -3.17 9.70 -5.10
CA GLU A 74 -3.91 9.88 -6.36
C GLU A 74 -3.06 9.50 -7.60
N LEU A 75 -1.74 9.58 -7.50
CA LEU A 75 -0.81 9.18 -8.57
C LEU A 75 -0.95 7.69 -8.89
N ILE A 76 -0.87 6.83 -7.88
CA ILE A 76 -0.96 5.37 -8.07
C ILE A 76 -2.35 4.99 -8.58
N VAL A 77 -3.41 5.59 -8.00
CA VAL A 77 -4.79 5.37 -8.45
C VAL A 77 -4.96 5.69 -9.93
N LYS A 78 -4.46 6.86 -10.38
CA LYS A 78 -4.54 7.26 -11.79
C LYS A 78 -3.67 6.41 -12.72
N GLN A 79 -2.55 5.87 -12.23
CA GLN A 79 -1.70 4.95 -12.99
C GLN A 79 -2.38 3.58 -13.17
N LEU A 80 -2.97 3.02 -12.11
CA LEU A 80 -3.74 1.77 -12.18
C LEU A 80 -5.00 1.90 -13.03
N ALA A 81 -5.63 3.08 -13.05
CA ALA A 81 -6.75 3.38 -13.94
C ALA A 81 -6.34 3.64 -15.41
N GLY A 82 -5.05 3.50 -15.76
CA GLY A 82 -4.54 3.73 -17.11
C GLY A 82 -4.55 5.21 -17.55
N ARG A 83 -4.91 6.14 -16.67
CA ARG A 83 -4.99 7.58 -16.99
C ARG A 83 -3.61 8.19 -17.08
N TYR A 84 -2.68 7.76 -16.24
CA TYR A 84 -1.30 8.26 -16.19
C TYR A 84 -0.29 7.16 -16.51
N ARG A 85 0.74 7.52 -17.29
CA ARG A 85 1.87 6.64 -17.57
C ARG A 85 2.91 6.73 -16.46
N VAL A 86 3.47 5.59 -16.06
CA VAL A 86 4.62 5.54 -15.14
C VAL A 86 5.89 5.98 -15.88
N LYS A 87 6.24 7.27 -15.76
CA LYS A 87 7.43 7.84 -16.42
C LYS A 87 8.74 7.49 -15.72
N ASN A 88 8.72 7.38 -14.39
CA ASN A 88 9.93 7.09 -13.61
C ASN A 88 10.33 5.62 -13.79
N ALA A 89 11.53 5.39 -14.35
CA ALA A 89 12.05 4.05 -14.61
C ALA A 89 12.13 3.18 -13.34
N ALA A 90 12.43 3.76 -12.17
CA ALA A 90 12.48 3.04 -10.90
C ALA A 90 11.09 2.60 -10.39
N LEU A 91 10.01 3.27 -10.83
CA LEU A 91 8.64 2.92 -10.45
C LEU A 91 8.00 1.91 -11.41
N ARG A 92 8.51 1.73 -12.63
CA ARG A 92 7.94 0.80 -13.61
C ARG A 92 7.91 -0.65 -13.11
N PRO A 93 8.98 -1.20 -12.50
CA PRO A 93 8.95 -2.54 -11.93
C PRO A 93 7.94 -2.68 -10.78
N LEU A 94 7.80 -1.64 -9.95
CA LEU A 94 6.85 -1.64 -8.84
C LEU A 94 5.41 -1.59 -9.32
N PHE A 95 5.14 -0.82 -10.37
CA PHE A 95 3.83 -0.82 -11.01
C PHE A 95 3.47 -2.19 -11.60
N ALA A 96 4.42 -2.81 -12.32
CA ALA A 96 4.21 -4.16 -12.85
C ALA A 96 3.94 -5.17 -11.73
N ALA A 97 4.72 -5.15 -10.64
CA ALA A 97 4.52 -6.03 -9.50
C ALA A 97 3.18 -5.79 -8.77
N LEU A 98 2.70 -4.54 -8.72
CA LEU A 98 1.38 -4.23 -8.15
C LEU A 98 0.24 -4.76 -9.02
N VAL A 99 0.35 -4.61 -10.34
CA VAL A 99 -0.62 -5.18 -11.29
C VAL A 99 -0.63 -6.71 -11.19
N GLU A 100 0.55 -7.35 -11.19
CA GLU A 100 0.67 -8.80 -11.03
C GLU A 100 0.05 -9.30 -9.71
N ALA A 101 0.29 -8.59 -8.60
CA ALA A 101 -0.31 -8.94 -7.32
C ALA A 101 -1.84 -8.81 -7.32
N LEU A 102 -2.39 -7.80 -8.00
CA LEU A 102 -3.84 -7.62 -8.14
C LEU A 102 -4.45 -8.71 -9.03
N GLU A 103 -3.81 -9.00 -10.16
CA GLU A 103 -4.25 -10.04 -11.11
C GLU A 103 -4.21 -11.45 -10.48
N ALA A 104 -3.24 -11.72 -9.60
CA ALA A 104 -3.17 -12.98 -8.86
C ALA A 104 -4.38 -13.20 -7.93
N VAL A 105 -5.01 -12.14 -7.43
CA VAL A 105 -6.24 -12.23 -6.62
C VAL A 105 -7.49 -12.38 -7.49
N GLY A 106 -7.57 -11.64 -8.59
CA GLY A 106 -8.72 -11.61 -9.49
C GLY A 106 -9.29 -10.20 -9.68
N PRO A 107 -10.63 -10.02 -9.76
CA PRO A 107 -11.25 -8.72 -9.96
C PRO A 107 -10.85 -7.70 -8.90
N TYR A 108 -10.53 -6.47 -9.32
CA TYR A 108 -10.18 -5.41 -8.38
C TYR A 108 -10.82 -4.07 -8.75
N THR A 109 -11.10 -3.27 -7.73
CA THR A 109 -11.39 -1.84 -7.84
C THR A 109 -10.27 -1.05 -7.18
N VAL A 110 -10.00 0.15 -7.70
CA VAL A 110 -9.03 1.07 -7.11
C VAL A 110 -9.68 2.44 -6.95
N GLY A 111 -9.49 3.07 -5.79
CA GLY A 111 -10.06 4.38 -5.52
C GLY A 111 -9.19 5.22 -4.61
N HIS A 112 -9.22 6.53 -4.86
CA HIS A 112 -8.59 7.50 -3.99
C HIS A 112 -9.46 7.76 -2.74
N VAL A 113 -8.83 7.85 -1.58
CA VAL A 113 -9.46 8.28 -0.33
C VAL A 113 -8.66 9.44 0.29
N PRO A 114 -9.31 10.44 0.90
CA PRO A 114 -8.58 11.47 1.63
C PRO A 114 -7.73 10.85 2.75
N ARG A 115 -6.55 11.42 3.05
CA ARG A 115 -5.66 10.96 4.12
C ARG A 115 -6.36 10.77 5.47
N ALA A 116 -7.36 11.61 5.78
CA ALA A 116 -8.19 11.49 6.99
C ALA A 116 -8.98 10.16 7.10
N ARG A 117 -9.19 9.47 5.97
CA ARG A 117 -9.81 8.14 5.88
C ARG A 117 -8.78 7.00 5.73
N ASN A 118 -7.49 7.32 5.56
CA ASN A 118 -6.39 6.35 5.46
C ASN A 118 -5.55 6.25 6.76
N LYS A 119 -6.09 6.76 7.89
CA LYS A 119 -5.34 6.92 9.16
C LYS A 119 -4.71 5.65 9.67
N ARG A 120 -5.36 4.49 9.47
CA ARG A 120 -4.85 3.21 9.98
C ARG A 120 -3.57 2.79 9.27
N ALA A 121 -3.55 2.86 7.93
CA ALA A 121 -2.36 2.53 7.16
C ALA A 121 -1.21 3.52 7.43
N ASP A 122 -1.51 4.83 7.51
CA ASP A 122 -0.56 5.87 7.90
C ASP A 122 0.04 5.58 9.29
N ALA A 123 -0.81 5.26 10.28
CA ALA A 123 -0.36 4.91 11.62
C ALA A 123 0.58 3.69 11.60
N LEU A 124 0.21 2.62 10.90
CA LEU A 124 1.04 1.40 10.79
C LEU A 124 2.42 1.69 10.18
N ALA A 125 2.50 2.55 9.16
CA ALA A 125 3.77 2.95 8.55
C ALA A 125 4.64 3.77 9.52
N ASN A 126 4.04 4.74 10.23
CA ASN A 126 4.76 5.58 11.20
C ASN A 126 5.20 4.78 12.44
N GLU A 127 4.35 3.89 12.95
CA GLU A 127 4.69 2.99 14.06
C GLU A 127 5.92 2.13 13.73
N ALA A 128 6.03 1.61 12.51
CA ALA A 128 7.22 0.87 12.09
C ALA A 128 8.49 1.73 12.10
N LEU A 129 8.42 2.98 11.63
CA LEU A 129 9.54 3.91 11.69
C LEU A 129 9.93 4.25 13.13
N ASP A 130 8.95 4.48 13.99
CA ASP A 130 9.20 4.91 15.38
C ASP A 130 9.78 3.75 16.21
N ARG A 131 9.29 2.51 16.03
CA ARG A 131 9.90 1.31 16.63
C ARG A 131 11.38 1.20 16.28
N ALA A 132 11.73 1.41 15.01
CA ALA A 132 13.13 1.33 14.55
C ALA A 132 14.03 2.47 15.10
N ARG A 133 13.45 3.60 15.52
CA ARG A 133 14.20 4.71 16.15
C ARG A 133 14.42 4.48 17.64
N GLY A 134 13.48 3.83 18.33
CA GLY A 134 13.57 3.53 19.76
C GLY A 134 14.42 2.30 20.11
N SER A 135 14.84 1.49 19.14
CA SER A 135 15.73 0.34 19.33
C SER A 135 17.23 0.69 19.25
N ARG A 136 17.61 1.93 19.58
CA ARG A 136 19.01 2.39 19.71
C ARG A 136 19.27 2.85 21.14
#